data_AF-A0A4R6GE06-F1
#
_entry.id   AF-A0A4R6GE06-F1
#
_cell.length_a   1.000
_cell.length_b   1.000
_cell.length_c   1.000
_cell.angle_alpha   90.00
_cell.angle_beta   90.00
_cell.angle_gamma   90.00
#
_symmetry.space_group_name_H-M   'P 1'
#
loop_
_entity.id
_entity.type
_entity.pdbx_description
1 polymer ?
#
loop_
_entity_poly.entity_id
_entity_poly.type
_entity_poly.pdbx_seq_one_letter_code
_entity_poly.pdbx_strand_id
1 'polypeptide(L)'
;MSEPTQPTPPITKPSPTSPEPPKRSGVGLGALIGVGVAVIVLSFVAAFLGSSLARSADAAPEPTATAVAEQTPVPTPRSSEEIEDLIQDILPAGSAVRAGQGAPAEGKGYPGDVYIDVSNADVYVFRDGQWVLAGNIKQSAAENLTGAQGETGATGAQGEQGEQGEQGAQGEAGTPGTQVLLGSGAPDDDTCQTDGDIYIDTSSIPTQFYSCADGSWQLSSSPTPSQLPSN
;
A
#
# COMPACT_ATOMS: atom_id res chain seq x y z
N MET A 1 -12.51 21.57 99.41
CA MET A 1 -11.96 20.19 99.39
C MET A 1 -12.94 19.36 98.56
N SER A 2 -12.65 18.73 97.43
CA SER A 2 -11.42 18.45 96.66
C SER A 2 -11.88 18.18 95.20
N GLU A 3 -11.27 18.85 94.21
CA GLU A 3 -10.43 18.28 93.13
C GLU A 3 -11.17 17.53 91.98
N PRO A 4 -10.94 17.90 90.70
CA PRO A 4 -11.60 17.27 89.54
C PRO A 4 -10.83 16.04 89.03
N THR A 5 -11.54 14.96 88.69
CA THR A 5 -10.95 13.73 88.14
C THR A 5 -10.87 13.78 86.61
N GLN A 6 -9.65 13.65 86.09
CA GLN A 6 -9.29 13.59 84.67
C GLN A 6 -9.57 12.19 84.08
N PRO A 7 -10.00 12.05 82.81
CA PRO A 7 -10.15 10.74 82.17
C PRO A 7 -8.82 10.17 81.64
N THR A 8 -8.63 8.88 81.88
CA THR A 8 -7.45 8.05 81.51
C THR A 8 -7.33 7.81 80.00
N PRO A 9 -6.12 7.78 79.42
CA PRO A 9 -5.91 7.43 78.00
C PRO A 9 -6.01 5.92 77.72
N PRO A 10 -6.36 5.49 76.50
CA PRO A 10 -6.42 4.07 76.15
C PRO A 10 -5.03 3.46 75.94
N ILE A 11 -4.87 2.22 76.42
CA ILE A 11 -3.69 1.38 76.27
C ILE A 11 -3.62 0.80 74.85
N THR A 12 -2.58 1.16 74.09
CA THR A 12 -2.29 0.59 72.77
C THR A 12 -1.54 -0.75 72.93
N LYS A 13 -2.12 -1.83 72.40
CA LYS A 13 -1.50 -3.17 72.31
C LYS A 13 -0.49 -3.21 71.15
N PRO A 14 0.71 -3.81 71.30
CA PRO A 14 1.67 -3.88 70.20
C PRO A 14 1.26 -4.91 69.14
N SER A 15 1.37 -4.52 67.87
CA SER A 15 1.15 -5.36 66.68
C SER A 15 2.28 -6.39 66.49
N PRO A 16 1.99 -7.61 66.01
CA PRO A 16 3.01 -8.62 65.76
C PRO A 16 3.79 -8.34 64.46
N THR A 17 5.12 -8.35 64.56
CA THR A 17 6.06 -8.25 63.43
C THR A 17 5.98 -9.49 62.54
N SER A 18 5.64 -9.30 61.27
CA SER A 18 5.70 -10.33 60.22
C SER A 18 7.12 -10.38 59.62
N PRO A 19 7.70 -11.56 59.35
CA PRO A 19 9.03 -11.67 58.72
C PRO A 19 8.98 -11.29 57.24
N GLU A 20 9.96 -10.50 56.80
CA GLU A 20 10.13 -10.00 55.42
C GLU A 20 10.56 -11.13 54.47
N PRO A 21 9.92 -11.29 53.28
CA PRO A 21 10.35 -12.27 52.28
C PRO A 21 11.63 -11.80 51.55
N PRO A 22 12.50 -12.72 51.08
CA PRO A 22 13.77 -12.34 50.47
C PRO A 22 13.56 -11.61 49.12
N LYS A 23 14.20 -10.45 48.98
CA LYS A 23 14.25 -9.68 47.74
C LYS A 23 14.86 -10.52 46.61
N ARG A 24 14.05 -10.89 45.60
CA ARG A 24 14.57 -11.40 44.33
C ARG A 24 15.18 -10.24 43.56
N SER A 25 16.48 -10.31 43.30
CA SER A 25 17.17 -9.39 42.40
C SER A 25 16.73 -9.67 40.95
N GLY A 26 15.73 -8.95 40.47
CA GLY A 26 15.36 -8.92 39.06
C GLY A 26 16.37 -8.11 38.25
N VAL A 27 16.68 -8.56 37.03
CA VAL A 27 17.51 -7.80 36.08
C VAL A 27 16.79 -6.48 35.78
N GLY A 28 17.39 -5.36 36.16
CA GLY A 28 16.81 -4.04 35.94
C GLY A 28 16.69 -3.73 34.45
N LEU A 29 15.65 -2.98 34.07
CA LEU A 29 15.40 -2.56 32.70
C LEU A 29 16.64 -1.92 32.03
N GLY A 30 17.46 -1.19 32.79
CA GLY A 30 18.72 -0.62 32.31
C GLY A 30 19.76 -1.66 31.87
N ALA A 31 19.81 -2.83 32.51
CA ALA A 31 20.69 -3.92 32.09
C ALA A 31 20.20 -4.58 30.78
N LEU A 32 18.88 -4.71 30.60
CA LEU A 32 18.30 -5.23 29.35
C LEU A 32 18.53 -4.26 28.18
N ILE A 33 18.34 -2.95 28.41
CA ILE A 33 18.62 -1.92 27.40
C ILE A 33 20.12 -1.90 27.07
N GLY A 34 21.00 -1.98 28.06
CA GLY A 34 22.45 -2.01 27.86
C GLY A 34 22.89 -3.21 27.01
N VAL A 35 22.35 -4.40 27.28
CA VAL A 35 22.63 -5.61 26.48
C VAL A 35 22.07 -5.45 25.06
N GLY A 36 20.85 -4.93 24.90
CA GLY A 36 20.25 -4.71 23.58
C GLY A 36 21.07 -3.77 22.69
N VAL A 37 21.52 -2.64 23.24
CA VAL A 37 22.38 -1.68 22.52
C VAL A 37 23.73 -2.31 22.16
N ALA A 38 24.33 -3.06 23.08
CA ALA A 38 25.60 -3.74 22.82
C ALA A 38 25.51 -4.74 21.66
N VAL A 39 24.41 -5.50 21.58
CA VAL A 39 24.17 -6.47 20.49
C VAL A 39 24.06 -5.76 19.13
N ILE A 40 23.31 -4.66 19.05
CA ILE A 40 23.15 -3.89 17.81
C ILE A 40 24.50 -3.35 17.33
N VAL A 41 25.27 -2.73 18.21
CA VAL A 41 26.61 -2.20 17.87
C VAL A 41 27.52 -3.33 17.38
N LEU A 42 27.50 -4.49 18.04
CA LEU A 42 28.33 -5.63 17.66
C LEU A 42 27.94 -6.20 16.28
N SER A 43 26.66 -6.20 15.93
CA SER A 43 26.17 -6.60 14.60
C SER A 43 26.65 -5.66 13.49
N PHE A 44 26.63 -4.34 13.72
CA PHE A 44 27.15 -3.36 12.75
C PHE A 44 28.66 -3.49 12.55
N VAL A 45 29.42 -3.70 13.63
CA VAL A 45 30.88 -3.91 13.57
C VAL A 45 31.22 -5.19 12.79
N ALA A 46 30.49 -6.28 13.01
CA ALA A 46 30.68 -7.52 12.29
C ALA A 46 30.41 -7.40 10.77
N ALA A 47 29.35 -6.67 10.39
CA ALA A 47 29.04 -6.41 8.99
C ALA A 47 30.14 -5.60 8.28
N PHE A 48 30.71 -4.60 8.97
CA PHE A 48 31.78 -3.78 8.43
C PHE A 48 33.08 -4.58 8.23
N LEU A 49 33.46 -5.41 9.22
CA LEU A 49 34.61 -6.32 9.13
C LEU A 49 34.46 -7.38 8.03
N GLY A 50 33.25 -7.89 7.81
CA GLY A 50 32.96 -8.86 6.75
C GLY A 50 33.19 -8.30 5.33
N SER A 51 32.85 -7.03 5.11
CA SER A 51 33.07 -6.39 3.80
C SER A 51 34.55 -6.11 3.50
N SER A 52 35.38 -5.94 4.54
CA SER A 52 36.80 -5.59 4.38
C SER A 52 37.71 -6.78 4.09
N LEU A 53 37.33 -8.00 4.49
CA LEU A 53 38.15 -9.20 4.28
C LEU A 53 37.97 -9.84 2.89
N ALA A 54 36.89 -9.50 2.18
CA ALA A 54 36.61 -10.03 0.84
C ALA A 54 37.46 -9.40 -0.29
N ARG A 55 38.32 -8.41 0.01
CA ARG A 55 39.08 -7.65 -1.01
C ARG A 55 40.57 -7.98 -1.12
N SER A 56 41.08 -8.97 -0.36
CA SER A 56 42.52 -9.28 -0.36
C SER A 56 42.79 -10.77 -0.58
N ALA A 57 42.60 -11.21 -1.83
CA ALA A 57 43.30 -12.35 -2.38
C ALA A 57 43.39 -12.16 -3.91
N ASP A 58 44.37 -11.39 -4.37
CA ASP A 58 45.44 -11.99 -5.18
C ASP A 58 46.65 -11.05 -5.26
N ALA A 59 47.84 -11.62 -5.11
CA ALA A 59 49.11 -10.93 -5.08
C ALA A 59 49.71 -10.88 -6.49
N ALA A 60 50.25 -9.70 -6.85
CA ALA A 60 50.98 -9.45 -8.08
C ALA A 60 52.24 -10.33 -8.23
N PRO A 61 52.77 -10.47 -9.47
CA PRO A 61 53.89 -9.59 -9.81
C PRO A 61 53.77 -8.91 -11.18
N GLU A 62 54.24 -7.67 -11.25
CA GLU A 62 54.45 -6.87 -12.47
C GLU A 62 55.77 -7.25 -13.21
N PRO A 63 56.20 -6.51 -14.25
CA PRO A 63 55.67 -6.40 -15.61
C PRO A 63 56.76 -6.79 -16.64
N THR A 64 56.40 -7.02 -17.91
CA THR A 64 57.23 -6.88 -19.14
C THR A 64 56.88 -7.99 -20.13
N ALA A 65 56.04 -7.67 -21.11
CA ALA A 65 56.21 -8.06 -22.51
C ALA A 65 54.97 -7.60 -23.29
N THR A 66 55.20 -6.73 -24.25
CA THR A 66 54.32 -6.56 -25.41
C THR A 66 54.02 -7.94 -26.01
N ALA A 67 52.79 -8.43 -25.80
CA ALA A 67 52.24 -9.55 -26.54
C ALA A 67 50.78 -9.25 -26.86
N VAL A 68 50.54 -9.05 -28.15
CA VAL A 68 49.24 -8.99 -28.78
C VAL A 68 48.55 -10.34 -28.56
N ALA A 69 47.38 -10.38 -27.93
CA ALA A 69 46.45 -11.50 -27.99
C ALA A 69 45.02 -11.05 -27.62
N GLU A 70 44.20 -11.01 -28.66
CA GLU A 70 42.74 -11.09 -28.72
C GLU A 70 41.91 -10.52 -27.57
N GLN A 71 41.30 -9.35 -27.85
CA GLN A 71 40.01 -9.02 -27.25
C GLN A 71 39.05 -10.16 -27.64
N THR A 72 38.58 -10.95 -26.67
CA THR A 72 37.38 -11.76 -26.87
C THR A 72 36.30 -10.81 -27.36
N PRO A 73 35.76 -10.97 -28.57
CA PRO A 73 34.73 -10.05 -29.03
C PRO A 73 33.56 -10.20 -28.08
N VAL A 74 33.24 -9.12 -27.37
CA VAL A 74 31.88 -8.88 -26.91
C VAL A 74 31.00 -9.21 -28.12
N PRO A 75 30.07 -10.17 -28.05
CA PRO A 75 29.17 -10.40 -29.17
C PRO A 75 28.40 -9.11 -29.37
N THR A 76 28.85 -8.33 -30.35
CA THR A 76 28.03 -7.30 -30.98
C THR A 76 26.82 -8.08 -31.50
N PRO A 77 25.59 -7.81 -31.05
CA PRO A 77 24.45 -8.44 -31.69
C PRO A 77 24.49 -7.99 -33.15
N ARG A 78 24.76 -8.93 -34.05
CA ARG A 78 25.09 -8.67 -35.46
C ARG A 78 23.95 -9.17 -36.33
N SER A 79 22.72 -8.88 -35.92
CA SER A 79 21.51 -8.95 -36.72
C SER A 79 20.46 -8.10 -36.02
N SER A 80 19.59 -7.42 -36.77
CA SER A 80 18.44 -6.72 -36.20
C SER A 80 17.48 -7.66 -35.49
N GLU A 81 17.45 -8.94 -35.88
CA GLU A 81 16.58 -9.97 -35.31
C GLU A 81 17.00 -10.38 -33.89
N GLU A 82 18.30 -10.59 -33.61
CA GLU A 82 18.77 -10.88 -32.24
C GLU A 82 18.64 -9.67 -31.31
N ILE A 83 18.67 -8.45 -31.84
CA ILE A 83 18.37 -7.22 -31.08
C ILE A 83 16.88 -7.17 -30.75
N GLU A 84 16.00 -7.55 -31.68
CA GLU A 84 14.55 -7.60 -31.47
C GLU A 84 14.15 -8.65 -30.42
N ASP A 85 14.78 -9.84 -30.46
CA ASP A 85 14.58 -10.91 -29.47
C ASP A 85 15.08 -10.49 -28.08
N LEU A 86 16.22 -9.79 -28.01
CA LEU A 86 16.76 -9.27 -26.76
C LEU A 86 15.93 -8.09 -26.20
N ILE A 87 15.32 -7.28 -27.07
CA ILE A 87 14.36 -6.23 -26.67
C ILE A 87 13.08 -6.87 -26.12
N GLN A 88 12.60 -7.99 -26.70
CA GLN A 88 11.47 -8.76 -26.17
C GLN A 88 11.77 -9.43 -24.81
N ASP A 89 13.03 -9.75 -24.54
CA ASP A 89 13.46 -10.40 -23.28
C ASP A 89 13.77 -9.38 -22.17
N ILE A 90 14.34 -8.21 -22.52
CA ILE A 90 14.70 -7.15 -21.55
C ILE A 90 13.51 -6.23 -21.20
N LEU A 91 12.58 -6.06 -22.13
CA LEU A 91 11.28 -5.45 -21.87
C LEU A 91 10.26 -6.58 -21.92
N PRO A 92 9.78 -7.15 -20.79
CA PRO A 92 8.51 -7.87 -20.86
C PRO A 92 7.54 -6.87 -21.46
N ALA A 93 7.09 -7.10 -22.69
CA ALA A 93 6.28 -6.16 -23.46
C ALA A 93 5.27 -5.54 -22.51
N GLY A 94 5.51 -4.29 -22.12
CA GLY A 94 4.75 -3.71 -21.02
C GLY A 94 3.31 -3.67 -21.47
N SER A 95 2.45 -4.51 -20.87
CA SER A 95 1.02 -4.55 -21.16
C SER A 95 0.52 -3.13 -21.25
N ALA A 96 0.17 -2.69 -22.46
CA ALA A 96 -0.29 -1.34 -22.67
C ALA A 96 -1.77 -1.29 -22.31
N VAL A 97 -2.17 -0.30 -21.52
CA VAL A 97 -3.58 0.03 -21.33
C VAL A 97 -3.94 1.12 -22.33
N ARG A 98 -4.93 0.84 -23.16
CA ARG A 98 -5.43 1.73 -24.21
C ARG A 98 -6.90 2.03 -23.96
N ALA A 99 -7.35 3.21 -24.37
CA ALA A 99 -8.76 3.58 -24.32
C ALA A 99 -9.18 4.18 -25.66
N GLY A 100 -10.42 3.93 -26.07
CA GLY A 100 -10.99 4.50 -27.27
C GLY A 100 -12.49 4.25 -27.35
N GLN A 101 -13.12 4.75 -28.41
CA GLN A 101 -14.54 4.53 -28.65
C GLN A 101 -14.78 3.31 -29.52
N GLY A 102 -15.68 2.43 -29.07
CA GLY A 102 -16.05 1.21 -29.76
C GLY A 102 -15.06 0.06 -29.53
N ALA A 103 -15.43 -1.13 -30.01
CA ALA A 103 -14.59 -2.31 -29.89
C ALA A 103 -13.24 -2.12 -30.62
N PRO A 104 -12.14 -2.67 -30.08
CA PRO A 104 -10.81 -2.49 -30.66
C PRO A 104 -10.68 -3.19 -32.01
N ALA A 105 -9.96 -2.56 -32.94
CA ALA A 105 -9.68 -3.13 -34.25
C ALA A 105 -8.79 -4.39 -34.17
N GLU A 106 -9.05 -5.36 -35.05
CA GLU A 106 -8.30 -6.63 -35.10
C GLU A 106 -6.78 -6.41 -35.35
N GLY A 107 -5.96 -7.21 -34.67
CA GLY A 107 -4.53 -7.39 -35.00
C GLY A 107 -3.58 -6.25 -34.63
N LYS A 108 -3.92 -5.39 -33.64
CA LYS A 108 -3.09 -4.24 -33.23
C LYS A 108 -2.58 -4.28 -31.77
N GLY A 109 -2.73 -5.40 -31.07
CA GLY A 109 -2.28 -5.55 -29.68
C GLY A 109 -1.08 -6.48 -29.53
N TYR A 110 -0.42 -6.40 -28.38
CA TYR A 110 0.51 -7.40 -27.88
C TYR A 110 -0.17 -8.26 -26.80
N PRO A 111 0.19 -9.55 -26.65
CA PRO A 111 -0.39 -10.40 -25.62
C PRO A 111 -0.31 -9.75 -24.23
N GLY A 112 -1.47 -9.63 -23.57
CA GLY A 112 -1.60 -8.97 -22.27
C GLY A 112 -1.95 -7.49 -22.34
N ASP A 113 -2.08 -6.88 -23.51
CA ASP A 113 -2.62 -5.53 -23.65
C ASP A 113 -4.07 -5.48 -23.16
N VAL A 114 -4.46 -4.33 -22.61
CA VAL A 114 -5.82 -4.05 -22.15
C VAL A 114 -6.38 -2.89 -22.97
N TYR A 115 -7.61 -3.03 -23.46
CA TYR A 115 -8.34 -1.97 -24.13
C TYR A 115 -9.64 -1.69 -23.39
N ILE A 116 -9.94 -0.43 -23.15
CA ILE A 116 -11.19 0.01 -22.53
C ILE A 116 -12.00 0.76 -23.59
N ASP A 117 -13.16 0.22 -23.95
CA ASP A 117 -14.16 0.93 -24.74
C ASP A 117 -14.88 1.92 -23.83
N VAL A 118 -14.60 3.22 -24.00
CA VAL A 118 -15.14 4.25 -23.11
C VAL A 118 -16.61 4.53 -23.36
N SER A 119 -17.19 4.08 -24.48
CA SER A 119 -18.58 4.32 -24.83
C SER A 119 -19.52 3.44 -24.00
N ASN A 120 -19.12 2.19 -23.75
CA ASN A 120 -19.92 1.20 -23.02
C ASN A 120 -19.25 0.71 -21.73
N ALA A 121 -17.98 1.04 -21.48
CA ALA A 121 -17.13 0.57 -20.39
C ALA A 121 -16.73 -0.92 -20.48
N ASP A 122 -16.75 -1.50 -21.68
CA ASP A 122 -16.23 -2.84 -21.92
C ASP A 122 -14.70 -2.85 -21.86
N VAL A 123 -14.15 -3.88 -21.22
CA VAL A 123 -12.72 -4.13 -21.10
C VAL A 123 -12.38 -5.33 -21.95
N TYR A 124 -11.40 -5.18 -22.83
CA TYR A 124 -10.86 -6.23 -23.67
C TYR A 124 -9.42 -6.51 -23.28
N VAL A 125 -9.01 -7.77 -23.37
CA VAL A 125 -7.61 -8.18 -23.20
C VAL A 125 -7.14 -8.85 -24.48
N PHE A 126 -5.98 -8.45 -24.97
CA PHE A 126 -5.40 -9.05 -26.17
C PHE A 126 -4.72 -10.37 -25.82
N ARG A 127 -5.21 -11.47 -26.37
CA ARG A 127 -4.63 -12.83 -26.22
C ARG A 127 -4.81 -13.59 -27.51
N ASP A 128 -3.86 -14.46 -27.82
CA ASP A 128 -3.90 -15.32 -29.02
C ASP A 128 -4.09 -14.54 -30.34
N GLY A 129 -3.55 -13.32 -30.40
CA GLY A 129 -3.65 -12.45 -31.57
C GLY A 129 -5.00 -11.73 -31.73
N GLN A 130 -5.89 -11.83 -30.74
CA GLN A 130 -7.25 -11.28 -30.79
C GLN A 130 -7.60 -10.49 -29.52
N TRP A 131 -8.48 -9.50 -29.68
CA TRP A 131 -9.09 -8.83 -28.54
C TRP A 131 -10.25 -9.66 -28.01
N VAL A 132 -10.14 -10.11 -26.76
CA VAL A 132 -11.17 -10.88 -26.08
C VAL A 132 -11.87 -9.99 -25.06
N LEU A 133 -13.20 -9.93 -25.10
CA LEU A 133 -13.98 -9.22 -24.08
C LEU A 133 -13.74 -9.87 -22.70
N ALA A 134 -13.17 -9.13 -21.77
CA ALA A 134 -12.90 -9.56 -20.42
C ALA A 134 -14.04 -9.21 -19.44
N GLY A 135 -14.82 -8.17 -19.73
CA GLY A 135 -15.96 -7.78 -18.91
C GLY A 135 -16.38 -6.34 -19.13
N ASN A 136 -17.25 -5.83 -18.26
CA ASN A 136 -17.73 -4.45 -18.28
C ASN A 136 -17.56 -3.81 -16.88
N ILE A 137 -16.90 -2.67 -16.81
CA ILE A 137 -16.56 -2.00 -15.54
C ILE A 137 -17.84 -1.58 -14.79
N LYS A 138 -18.87 -1.10 -15.51
CA LYS A 138 -20.13 -0.65 -14.88
C LYS A 138 -20.91 -1.82 -14.30
N GLN A 139 -20.96 -2.95 -14.99
CA GLN A 139 -21.63 -4.15 -14.48
C GLN A 139 -20.92 -4.69 -13.22
N SER A 140 -19.59 -4.81 -13.27
CA SER A 140 -18.82 -5.26 -12.10
C SER A 140 -18.96 -4.31 -10.90
N ALA A 141 -19.02 -2.99 -11.15
CA ALA A 141 -19.30 -2.02 -10.09
C ALA A 141 -20.70 -2.23 -9.48
N ALA A 142 -21.73 -2.41 -10.31
CA ALA A 142 -23.10 -2.63 -9.85
C ALA A 142 -23.23 -3.90 -8.99
N GLU A 143 -22.59 -5.01 -9.39
CA GLU A 143 -22.60 -6.27 -8.63
C GLU A 143 -21.92 -6.12 -7.26
N ASN A 144 -20.86 -5.31 -7.16
CA ASN A 144 -20.12 -5.08 -5.91
C ASN A 144 -20.69 -3.95 -5.03
N LEU A 145 -21.53 -3.06 -5.57
CA LEU A 145 -22.22 -2.00 -4.82
C LEU A 145 -23.44 -2.55 -4.05
N THR A 146 -24.04 -3.64 -4.51
CA THR A 146 -24.97 -4.44 -3.71
C THR A 146 -24.20 -5.33 -2.72
N GLY A 147 -23.72 -4.73 -1.63
CA GLY A 147 -23.29 -5.52 -0.48
C GLY A 147 -24.42 -6.45 -0.03
N ALA A 148 -24.10 -7.72 0.29
CA ALA A 148 -25.10 -8.65 0.80
C ALA A 148 -25.84 -8.01 1.98
N GLN A 149 -27.17 -8.03 1.94
CA GLN A 149 -28.00 -7.58 3.06
C GLN A 149 -27.53 -8.31 4.32
N GLY A 150 -27.12 -7.57 5.34
CA GLY A 150 -26.59 -8.14 6.59
C GLY A 150 -27.55 -9.18 7.16
N GLU A 151 -27.00 -10.28 7.68
CA GLU A 151 -27.81 -11.34 8.30
C GLU A 151 -28.72 -10.73 9.38
N THR A 152 -29.98 -11.14 9.40
CA THR A 152 -30.91 -10.72 10.44
C THR A 152 -30.35 -11.12 11.80
N GLY A 153 -30.18 -10.14 12.70
CA GLY A 153 -29.61 -10.37 14.03
C GLY A 153 -30.31 -11.51 14.77
N ALA A 154 -29.55 -12.32 15.51
CA ALA A 154 -30.07 -13.46 16.25
C ALA A 154 -31.21 -13.03 17.18
N THR A 155 -32.33 -13.77 17.14
CA THR A 155 -33.44 -13.60 18.08
C THR A 155 -32.92 -13.71 19.50
N GLY A 156 -33.11 -12.66 20.31
CA GLY A 156 -32.69 -12.64 21.71
C GLY A 156 -33.30 -13.81 22.50
N ALA A 157 -32.55 -14.34 23.46
CA ALA A 157 -33.03 -15.43 24.32
C ALA A 157 -34.35 -15.04 25.00
N GLN A 158 -35.32 -15.96 24.99
CA GLN A 158 -36.62 -15.77 25.61
C GLN A 158 -36.45 -15.54 27.11
N GLY A 159 -36.65 -14.29 27.56
CA GLY A 159 -36.77 -13.96 28.97
C GLY A 159 -38.05 -14.55 29.56
N GLU A 160 -38.05 -14.80 30.88
CA GLU A 160 -39.28 -15.08 31.61
C GLU A 160 -40.28 -13.94 31.36
N GLN A 161 -41.54 -14.31 31.11
CA GLN A 161 -42.62 -13.52 30.51
C GLN A 161 -42.62 -12.02 30.89
N GLY A 162 -42.07 -11.20 29.99
CA GLY A 162 -42.35 -9.78 29.81
C GLY A 162 -42.69 -9.52 28.33
N GLU A 163 -43.38 -8.42 28.02
CA GLU A 163 -43.78 -8.09 26.65
C GLU A 163 -42.58 -8.16 25.69
N GLN A 164 -42.77 -8.85 24.56
CA GLN A 164 -41.74 -9.06 23.54
C GLN A 164 -41.19 -7.69 23.10
N GLY A 165 -39.88 -7.49 23.25
CA GLY A 165 -39.21 -6.27 22.80
C GLY A 165 -39.40 -6.06 21.29
N GLU A 166 -39.60 -4.81 20.88
CA GLU A 166 -39.75 -4.43 19.48
C GLU A 166 -38.53 -4.87 18.65
N GLN A 167 -38.78 -5.36 17.43
CA GLN A 167 -37.72 -5.74 16.50
C GLN A 167 -36.84 -4.52 16.21
N GLY A 168 -35.51 -4.70 16.31
CA GLY A 168 -34.55 -3.64 16.02
C GLY A 168 -34.72 -3.10 14.59
N ALA A 169 -34.57 -1.78 14.44
CA ALA A 169 -34.64 -1.14 13.13
C ALA A 169 -33.59 -1.74 12.17
N GLN A 170 -33.98 -1.89 10.90
CA GLN A 170 -33.06 -2.27 9.84
C GLN A 170 -31.91 -1.24 9.77
N GLY A 171 -30.67 -1.73 9.61
CA GLY A 171 -29.50 -0.86 9.44
C GLY A 171 -29.65 0.05 8.21
N GLU A 172 -29.09 1.25 8.30
CA GLU A 172 -29.07 2.19 7.17
C GLU A 172 -28.31 1.59 5.98
N ALA A 173 -28.72 1.95 4.77
CA ALA A 173 -27.99 1.57 3.56
C ALA A 173 -26.58 2.16 3.60
N GLY A 174 -25.59 1.41 3.10
CA GLY A 174 -24.22 1.91 2.97
C GLY A 174 -24.15 3.12 2.04
N THR A 175 -23.20 4.03 2.29
CA THR A 175 -22.94 5.16 1.40
C THR A 175 -22.47 4.68 0.03
N PRO A 176 -22.92 5.29 -1.08
CA PRO A 176 -22.35 5.03 -2.40
C PRO A 176 -20.83 5.19 -2.40
N GLY A 177 -20.12 4.32 -3.14
CA GLY A 177 -18.67 4.42 -3.31
C GLY A 177 -18.26 5.56 -4.26
N THR A 178 -16.97 5.86 -4.30
CA THR A 178 -16.42 6.88 -5.21
C THR A 178 -16.37 6.38 -6.66
N GLN A 179 -16.46 7.30 -7.61
CA GLN A 179 -16.56 7.03 -9.05
C GLN A 179 -15.44 7.72 -9.85
N VAL A 180 -15.21 7.23 -11.07
CA VAL A 180 -14.34 7.89 -12.06
C VAL A 180 -15.19 8.31 -13.26
N LEU A 181 -15.20 9.60 -13.56
CA LEU A 181 -15.95 10.24 -14.63
C LEU A 181 -14.99 10.63 -15.76
N LEU A 182 -15.48 10.50 -17.00
CA LEU A 182 -14.76 10.90 -18.21
C LEU A 182 -15.54 12.00 -18.91
N GLY A 183 -14.83 13.01 -19.41
CA GLY A 183 -15.45 14.01 -20.26
C GLY A 183 -14.48 14.78 -21.12
N SER A 184 -15.04 15.76 -21.83
CA SER A 184 -14.32 16.65 -22.74
C SER A 184 -14.45 18.08 -22.23
N GLY A 185 -13.35 18.61 -21.69
CA GLY A 185 -13.27 19.90 -21.01
C GLY A 185 -13.30 19.74 -19.49
N ALA A 186 -13.11 20.86 -18.79
CA ALA A 186 -13.24 20.93 -17.33
C ALA A 186 -14.67 20.54 -16.91
N PRO A 187 -14.83 19.81 -15.80
CA PRO A 187 -16.16 19.45 -15.30
C PRO A 187 -16.89 20.67 -14.73
N ASP A 188 -18.21 20.68 -14.82
CA ASP A 188 -19.05 21.69 -14.15
C ASP A 188 -19.04 21.43 -12.64
N ASP A 189 -18.87 22.47 -11.82
CA ASP A 189 -18.77 22.34 -10.35
C ASP A 189 -19.98 21.62 -9.75
N ASP A 190 -21.18 21.88 -10.26
CA ASP A 190 -22.45 21.27 -9.81
C ASP A 190 -22.51 19.73 -10.04
N THR A 191 -21.56 19.16 -10.79
CA THR A 191 -21.46 17.70 -11.00
C THR A 191 -20.64 16.99 -9.91
N CYS A 192 -19.94 17.73 -9.06
CA CYS A 192 -19.23 17.17 -7.90
C CYS A 192 -20.21 16.89 -6.76
N GLN A 193 -20.72 15.65 -6.71
CA GLN A 193 -21.70 15.22 -5.69
C GLN A 193 -21.12 14.33 -4.60
N THR A 194 -20.00 13.65 -4.86
CA THR A 194 -19.39 12.71 -3.92
C THR A 194 -17.91 12.99 -3.80
N ASP A 195 -17.51 13.44 -2.61
CA ASP A 195 -16.10 13.68 -2.29
C ASP A 195 -15.27 12.42 -2.56
N GLY A 196 -14.15 12.61 -3.23
CA GLY A 196 -13.27 11.54 -3.69
C GLY A 196 -13.59 11.01 -5.10
N ASP A 197 -14.65 11.47 -5.76
CA ASP A 197 -14.84 11.21 -7.18
C ASP A 197 -13.69 11.82 -8.00
N ILE A 198 -13.31 11.14 -9.08
CA ILE A 198 -12.24 11.58 -9.99
C ILE A 198 -12.85 11.91 -11.34
N TYR A 199 -12.52 13.05 -11.93
CA TYR A 199 -12.88 13.39 -13.29
C TYR A 199 -11.63 13.53 -14.16
N ILE A 200 -11.66 12.93 -15.35
CA ILE A 200 -10.55 12.95 -16.31
C ILE A 200 -11.01 13.70 -17.56
N ASP A 201 -10.39 14.85 -17.82
CA ASP A 201 -10.59 15.59 -19.06
C ASP A 201 -9.74 14.96 -20.17
N THR A 202 -10.40 14.21 -21.04
CA THR A 202 -9.77 13.48 -22.15
C THR A 202 -9.45 14.38 -23.36
N SER A 203 -9.91 15.63 -23.34
CA SER A 203 -9.72 16.57 -24.46
C SER A 203 -8.50 17.48 -24.29
N SER A 204 -7.96 17.60 -23.07
CA SER A 204 -6.74 18.37 -22.79
C SER A 204 -5.48 17.57 -23.08
N ILE A 205 -4.44 18.26 -23.56
CA ILE A 205 -3.08 17.72 -23.72
C ILE A 205 -2.12 18.70 -23.02
N PRO A 206 -1.49 18.32 -21.88
CA PRO A 206 -1.62 17.03 -21.20
C PRO A 206 -3.02 16.81 -20.60
N THR A 207 -3.43 15.54 -20.49
CA THR A 207 -4.69 15.13 -19.84
C THR A 207 -4.75 15.70 -18.43
N GLN A 208 -5.84 16.41 -18.13
CA GLN A 208 -6.08 17.00 -16.82
C GLN A 208 -6.92 16.05 -15.95
N PHE A 209 -6.57 15.99 -14.68
CA PHE A 209 -7.24 15.18 -13.67
C PHE A 209 -7.85 16.11 -12.63
N TYR A 210 -9.07 15.83 -12.20
CA TYR A 210 -9.76 16.59 -11.16
C TYR A 210 -10.23 15.63 -10.06
N SER A 211 -10.23 16.08 -8.81
CA SER A 211 -10.82 15.37 -7.68
C SER A 211 -11.94 16.19 -7.06
N CYS A 212 -13.10 15.57 -6.85
CA CYS A 212 -14.23 16.18 -6.16
C CYS A 212 -13.94 16.27 -4.67
N ALA A 213 -14.03 17.48 -4.11
CA ALA A 213 -13.85 17.75 -2.69
C ALA A 213 -14.69 18.96 -2.26
N ASP A 214 -15.42 18.81 -1.16
CA ASP A 214 -16.31 19.83 -0.61
C ASP A 214 -17.34 20.35 -1.64
N GLY A 215 -17.81 19.48 -2.54
CA GLY A 215 -18.76 19.84 -3.60
C GLY A 215 -18.16 20.69 -4.74
N SER A 216 -16.83 20.72 -4.89
CA SER A 216 -16.13 21.39 -5.99
C SER A 216 -15.06 20.51 -6.64
N TRP A 217 -14.82 20.69 -7.94
CA TRP A 217 -13.76 19.98 -8.64
C TRP A 217 -12.40 20.67 -8.48
N GLN A 218 -11.43 19.97 -7.91
CA GLN A 218 -10.07 20.46 -7.73
C GLN A 218 -9.14 19.87 -8.78
N LEU A 219 -8.47 20.72 -9.58
CA LEU A 219 -7.48 20.28 -10.56
C LEU A 219 -6.25 19.68 -9.86
N SER A 220 -5.93 18.43 -10.19
CA SER A 220 -4.73 17.74 -9.72
C SER A 220 -3.50 18.23 -10.49
N SER A 221 -2.66 19.04 -9.85
CA SER A 221 -1.37 19.44 -10.38
C SER A 221 -0.33 18.33 -10.19
N SER A 222 0.32 17.86 -11.26
CA SER A 222 1.53 17.05 -11.11
C SER A 222 2.65 17.90 -10.46
N PRO A 223 3.47 17.34 -9.55
CA PRO A 223 4.69 18.03 -9.14
C PRO A 223 5.58 18.19 -10.37
N THR A 224 5.86 19.43 -10.76
CA THR A 224 6.88 19.72 -11.79
C THR A 224 8.15 18.96 -11.41
N PRO A 225 8.67 18.05 -12.26
CA PRO A 225 9.96 17.45 -11.98
C PRO A 225 10.98 18.58 -11.89
N SER A 226 11.56 18.76 -10.70
CA SER A 226 12.63 19.73 -10.44
C SER A 226 13.66 19.59 -11.55
N GLN A 227 13.84 20.64 -12.35
CA GLN A 227 14.87 20.67 -13.40
C GLN A 227 16.20 20.28 -12.76
N LEU A 228 16.84 19.22 -13.29
CA LEU A 228 18.23 18.95 -12.98
C LEU A 228 19.04 20.22 -13.31
N PRO A 229 19.84 20.76 -12.38
CA PRO A 229 20.72 21.86 -12.71
C PRO A 229 21.71 21.38 -13.77
N SER A 230 21.74 22.08 -14.92
CA SER A 230 22.77 21.90 -15.93
C SER A 230 24.14 22.11 -15.30
N ASN A 231 25.00 21.09 -15.38
CA ASN A 231 26.42 21.18 -15.08
C ASN A 231 27.21 20.82 -16.34
#